data_AF-A0A970ERR4-F1
#
_entry.id   AF-A0A970ERR4-F1
#
_cell.length_a   1.000
_cell.length_b   1.000
_cell.length_c   1.000
_cell.angle_alpha   90.00
_cell.angle_beta   90.00
_cell.angle_gamma   90.00
#
_symmetry.space_group_name_H-M   'P 1'
#
loop_
_entity.id
_entity.type
_entity.pdbx_description
1 polymer ?
#
loop_
_entity_poly.entity_id
_entity_poly.type
_entity_poly.pdbx_seq_one_letter_code
_entity_poly.pdbx_strand_id
1 'polypeptide(L)'
;MGRLGKRIINKLPNFRLPTREDGTIRYWHIPFWGEDADVKGQYFWQLRPELREALEILLNINKSQEEIEESTQIAEEIPEEKLKNLIEGAKKQITVNAYERNQKARQLCIKKYGCKCCVCGFDFEEFYGDIGTGYIEVHHIRPLNEINKEYVVDPFNDLRPICPNCHSMLHKANITIEDLKDIIIKRHNKNL
;
A
#
# COMPACT_ATOMS: atom_id res chain seq x y z
N MET A 1 -0.56 -13.26 8.97
CA MET A 1 -1.17 -14.35 8.18
C MET A 1 -1.88 -15.44 9.00
N GLY A 2 -1.37 -15.92 10.15
CA GLY A 2 -2.12 -16.87 11.03
C GLY A 2 -3.47 -16.37 11.61
N ARG A 3 -3.78 -15.08 11.46
CA ARG A 3 -5.09 -14.48 11.79
C ARG A 3 -6.19 -14.90 10.81
N LEU A 4 -5.85 -15.25 9.56
CA LEU A 4 -6.82 -15.65 8.54
C LEU A 4 -7.50 -16.97 8.91
N GLY A 5 -6.71 -18.00 9.25
CA GLY A 5 -7.25 -19.28 9.71
C GLY A 5 -8.18 -19.13 10.91
N LYS A 6 -7.78 -18.32 11.92
CA LYS A 6 -8.64 -18.01 13.09
C LYS A 6 -9.98 -17.36 12.69
N ARG A 7 -9.96 -16.42 11.74
CA ARG A 7 -11.17 -15.74 11.25
C ARG A 7 -12.09 -16.69 10.48
N ILE A 8 -11.54 -17.59 9.67
CA ILE A 8 -12.30 -18.59 8.92
C ILE A 8 -13.07 -19.51 9.88
N ILE A 9 -12.42 -19.99 10.94
CA ILE A 9 -13.06 -20.86 11.95
C ILE A 9 -14.22 -20.15 12.65
N ASN A 10 -14.05 -18.88 13.04
CA ASN A 10 -15.12 -18.11 13.68
C ASN A 10 -16.37 -17.98 12.79
N LYS A 11 -16.23 -18.16 11.47
CA LYS A 11 -17.33 -18.14 10.50
C LYS A 11 -17.85 -19.54 10.14
N LEU A 12 -17.08 -20.59 10.44
CA LEU A 12 -17.37 -21.99 10.13
C LEU A 12 -17.20 -22.85 11.39
N PRO A 13 -18.13 -22.76 12.36
CA PRO A 13 -17.98 -23.37 13.69
C PRO A 13 -17.95 -24.91 13.66
N ASN A 14 -18.45 -25.54 12.60
CA ASN A 14 -18.54 -26.99 12.46
C ASN A 14 -17.33 -27.62 11.72
N PHE A 15 -16.27 -26.85 11.48
CA PHE A 15 -15.10 -27.32 10.75
C PHE A 15 -14.10 -28.02 11.69
N ARG A 16 -13.69 -29.25 11.36
CA ARG A 16 -12.68 -29.99 12.14
C ARG A 16 -11.30 -29.40 11.91
N LEU A 17 -10.64 -29.00 13.00
CA LEU A 17 -9.36 -28.32 12.94
C LEU A 17 -8.21 -29.31 12.80
N PRO A 18 -7.25 -29.05 11.90
CA PRO A 18 -6.01 -29.82 11.87
C PRO A 18 -5.18 -29.48 13.13
N THR A 19 -4.90 -30.48 13.94
CA THR A 19 -4.07 -30.36 15.15
C THR A 19 -2.77 -31.14 14.98
N ARG A 20 -1.72 -30.68 15.65
CA ARG A 20 -0.50 -31.48 15.87
C ARG A 20 -0.76 -32.61 16.86
N GLU A 21 0.21 -33.52 16.97
CA GLU A 21 0.21 -34.58 17.99
C GLU A 21 0.15 -34.01 19.43
N ASP A 22 0.72 -32.83 19.67
CA ASP A 22 0.66 -32.09 20.94
C ASP A 22 -0.68 -31.36 21.19
N GLY A 23 -1.67 -31.52 20.31
CA GLY A 23 -2.96 -30.85 20.40
C GLY A 23 -2.99 -29.39 19.92
N THR A 24 -1.84 -28.82 19.50
CA THR A 24 -1.82 -27.43 19.00
C THR A 24 -2.48 -27.32 17.62
N ILE A 25 -3.34 -26.32 17.46
CA ILE A 25 -4.08 -26.10 16.21
C ILE A 25 -3.15 -25.52 15.13
N ARG A 26 -3.13 -26.16 13.96
CA ARG A 26 -2.40 -25.70 12.77
C ARG A 26 -3.28 -24.76 11.94
N TYR A 27 -3.45 -23.53 12.40
CA TYR A 27 -4.28 -22.52 11.71
C TYR A 27 -3.89 -22.27 10.25
N TRP A 28 -2.62 -22.51 9.88
CA TRP A 28 -2.11 -22.37 8.52
C TRP A 28 -2.58 -23.46 7.56
N HIS A 29 -2.85 -24.66 8.08
CA HIS A 29 -3.32 -25.79 7.26
C HIS A 29 -4.79 -25.63 6.82
N ILE A 30 -5.47 -24.60 7.33
CA ILE A 30 -6.85 -24.27 6.96
C ILE A 30 -6.88 -23.65 5.55
N PRO A 31 -6.20 -22.51 5.29
CA PRO A 31 -6.12 -21.96 3.94
C PRO A 31 -5.07 -22.62 3.04
N PHE A 32 -4.05 -23.26 3.60
CA PHE A 32 -2.92 -23.80 2.82
C PHE A 32 -2.77 -25.31 3.01
N TRP A 33 -2.34 -26.00 1.98
CA TRP A 33 -1.63 -27.28 2.10
C TRP A 33 -0.16 -26.98 2.32
N GLY A 34 0.50 -27.76 3.15
CA GLY A 34 1.94 -27.66 3.25
C GLY A 34 2.55 -28.67 4.19
N GLU A 35 3.82 -28.92 3.95
CA GLU A 35 4.68 -29.80 4.73
C GLU A 35 5.94 -29.04 5.13
N ASP A 36 6.50 -29.46 6.26
CA ASP A 36 7.81 -28.98 6.67
C ASP A 36 8.83 -29.56 5.69
N ALA A 37 9.66 -28.72 5.07
CA ALA A 37 10.71 -29.22 4.18
C ALA A 37 11.77 -29.97 5.01
N ASP A 38 12.51 -30.87 4.36
CA ASP A 38 13.63 -31.59 5.00
C ASP A 38 14.68 -30.63 5.61
N VAL A 39 14.78 -29.42 5.06
CA VAL A 39 15.63 -28.35 5.55
C VAL A 39 14.89 -27.52 6.62
N LYS A 40 15.41 -27.54 7.85
CA LYS A 40 14.87 -26.79 8.98
C LYS A 40 14.70 -25.30 8.65
N GLY A 41 13.46 -24.81 8.68
CA GLY A 41 13.11 -23.42 8.42
C GLY A 41 12.65 -23.14 6.97
N GLN A 42 12.68 -24.15 6.10
CA GLN A 42 11.99 -24.11 4.81
C GLN A 42 10.64 -24.82 4.93
N TYR A 43 9.65 -24.28 4.23
CA TYR A 43 8.29 -24.80 4.24
C TYR A 43 7.69 -24.67 2.84
N PHE A 44 7.04 -25.72 2.38
CA PHE A 44 6.30 -25.70 1.12
C PHE A 44 4.84 -25.46 1.43
N TRP A 45 4.29 -24.32 0.98
CA TRP A 45 2.89 -23.98 1.16
C TRP A 45 2.23 -23.73 -0.18
N GLN A 46 1.07 -24.36 -0.40
CA GLN A 46 0.23 -24.14 -1.54
C GLN A 46 -1.16 -23.73 -1.06
N LEU A 47 -1.76 -22.70 -1.67
CA LEU A 47 -3.15 -22.33 -1.38
C LEU A 47 -4.06 -23.50 -1.75
N ARG A 48 -5.02 -23.84 -0.88
CA ARG A 48 -5.99 -24.89 -1.16
C ARG A 48 -6.71 -24.63 -2.48
N PRO A 49 -6.83 -25.61 -3.39
CA PRO A 49 -7.51 -25.43 -4.67
C PRO A 49 -8.94 -24.88 -4.51
N GLU A 50 -9.67 -25.32 -3.49
CA GLU A 50 -11.04 -24.86 -3.22
C GLU A 50 -11.07 -23.38 -2.79
N LEU A 51 -10.05 -22.94 -2.06
CA LEU A 51 -9.93 -21.54 -1.67
C LEU A 51 -9.44 -20.67 -2.82
N ARG A 52 -8.57 -21.21 -3.68
CA ARG A 52 -8.16 -20.59 -4.94
C ARG A 52 -9.36 -20.40 -5.86
N GLU A 53 -10.16 -21.44 -6.07
CA GLU A 53 -11.35 -21.40 -6.91
C GLU A 53 -12.40 -20.45 -6.33
N ALA A 54 -12.64 -20.49 -5.02
CA ALA A 54 -13.51 -19.51 -4.36
C ALA A 54 -13.00 -18.07 -4.53
N LEU A 55 -11.69 -17.86 -4.50
CA LEU A 55 -11.08 -16.56 -4.75
C LEU A 55 -11.22 -16.17 -6.23
N GLU A 56 -11.00 -17.09 -7.16
CA GLU A 56 -11.20 -16.86 -8.60
C GLU A 56 -12.67 -16.55 -8.92
N ILE A 57 -13.62 -17.20 -8.25
CA ILE A 57 -15.06 -16.90 -8.36
C ILE A 57 -15.37 -15.55 -7.73
N LEU A 58 -14.90 -15.26 -6.52
CA LEU A 58 -15.13 -13.97 -5.85
C LEU A 58 -14.48 -12.81 -6.60
N LEU A 59 -13.29 -13.04 -7.14
CA LEU A 59 -12.63 -12.11 -8.03
C LEU A 59 -13.46 -12.01 -9.30
N ASN A 60 -13.80 -13.08 -10.02
CA ASN A 60 -14.63 -13.02 -11.24
C ASN A 60 -16.04 -12.41 -11.04
N ILE A 61 -16.66 -12.56 -9.86
CA ILE A 61 -17.93 -11.92 -9.50
C ILE A 61 -17.73 -10.43 -9.18
N ASN A 62 -16.58 -10.05 -8.65
CA ASN A 62 -16.24 -8.66 -8.28
C ASN A 62 -15.19 -8.03 -9.19
N LYS A 63 -14.97 -8.60 -10.37
CA LYS A 63 -13.96 -8.12 -11.29
C LYS A 63 -14.67 -7.65 -12.58
N SER A 64 -14.99 -6.36 -12.58
CA SER A 64 -14.14 -5.45 -13.36
C SER A 64 -12.68 -5.68 -12.92
N GLN A 65 -11.96 -6.49 -13.70
CA GLN A 65 -10.76 -7.26 -13.31
C GLN A 65 -9.46 -6.49 -13.13
N GLU A 66 -9.43 -5.18 -13.32
CA GLU A 66 -8.17 -4.50 -13.65
C GLU A 66 -7.36 -3.94 -12.45
N GLU A 67 -7.94 -3.75 -11.26
CA GLU A 67 -7.26 -2.94 -10.22
C GLU A 67 -6.21 -3.65 -9.35
N ILE A 68 -6.14 -4.98 -9.33
CA ILE A 68 -5.38 -5.69 -8.28
C ILE A 68 -3.91 -5.97 -8.65
N GLU A 69 -3.50 -5.82 -9.90
CA GLU A 69 -2.09 -6.04 -10.32
C GLU A 69 -1.28 -4.73 -10.54
N GLU A 70 -1.93 -3.57 -10.62
CA GLU A 70 -1.25 -2.31 -10.99
C GLU A 70 -0.58 -1.57 -9.80
N SER A 71 -0.72 -2.06 -8.56
CA SER A 71 -0.17 -1.35 -7.38
C SER A 71 1.32 -1.60 -7.10
N THR A 72 2.04 -2.30 -7.99
CA THR A 72 3.50 -2.51 -7.84
C THR A 72 4.30 -2.06 -9.07
N GLN A 73 3.66 -1.50 -10.10
CA GLN A 73 4.36 -0.91 -11.24
C GLN A 73 4.26 0.62 -11.17
N ILE A 74 5.41 1.28 -11.26
CA ILE A 74 5.47 2.72 -11.49
C ILE A 74 4.83 2.96 -12.86
N ALA A 75 3.97 3.96 -13.00
CA ALA A 75 3.15 4.21 -14.20
C ALA A 75 3.93 4.34 -15.52
N GLU A 76 5.27 4.46 -15.45
CA GLU A 76 6.19 4.64 -16.57
C GLU A 76 6.88 3.34 -17.03
N GLU A 77 6.72 2.21 -16.32
CA GLU A 77 7.42 0.95 -16.64
C GLU A 77 6.53 -0.04 -17.42
N ILE A 78 7.05 -0.55 -18.54
CA ILE A 78 6.42 -1.62 -19.34
C ILE A 78 6.86 -2.98 -18.76
N PRO A 79 5.96 -3.98 -18.60
CA PRO A 79 6.35 -5.33 -18.17
C PRO A 79 7.48 -5.91 -19.02
N GLU A 80 8.50 -6.49 -18.37
CA GLU A 80 9.71 -7.04 -19.02
C GLU A 80 9.40 -8.01 -20.17
N GLU A 81 8.29 -8.74 -20.09
CA GLU A 81 7.88 -9.70 -21.13
C GLU A 81 7.59 -9.06 -22.51
N LYS A 82 7.41 -7.73 -22.57
CA LYS A 82 7.22 -6.97 -23.82
C LYS A 82 8.50 -6.29 -24.35
N LEU A 83 9.63 -6.38 -23.62
CA LEU A 83 10.91 -5.80 -24.00
C LEU A 83 11.75 -6.76 -24.86
N LYS A 84 11.31 -7.06 -26.09
CA LYS A 84 12.23 -7.61 -27.10
C LYS A 84 13.00 -6.52 -27.85
N ASN A 85 12.46 -5.30 -27.89
CA ASN A 85 13.10 -4.14 -28.51
C ASN A 85 12.93 -2.95 -27.55
N LEU A 86 14.02 -2.27 -27.18
CA LEU A 86 14.07 -1.08 -26.30
C LEU A 86 13.42 0.15 -26.98
N ILE A 87 12.14 0.06 -27.37
CA ILE A 87 11.42 1.12 -28.09
C ILE A 87 10.60 1.92 -27.08
N GLU A 88 10.95 3.19 -26.90
CA GLU A 88 10.26 4.15 -26.03
C GLU A 88 9.27 5.03 -26.82
N GLY A 89 8.32 5.69 -26.14
CA GLY A 89 7.47 6.73 -26.72
C GLY A 89 6.06 6.30 -27.19
N ALA A 90 5.65 5.05 -26.94
CA ALA A 90 4.28 4.63 -27.21
C ALA A 90 3.29 5.28 -26.22
N LYS A 91 2.29 5.98 -26.73
CA LYS A 91 1.22 6.60 -25.92
C LYS A 91 0.25 5.51 -25.45
N LYS A 92 0.30 5.15 -24.16
CA LYS A 92 -0.71 4.30 -23.50
C LYS A 92 -1.69 5.22 -22.78
N GLN A 93 -2.98 5.09 -23.06
CA GLN A 93 -4.02 5.78 -22.31
C GLN A 93 -4.35 4.94 -21.07
N ILE A 94 -4.03 5.47 -19.89
CA ILE A 94 -4.31 4.82 -18.60
C ILE A 94 -5.54 5.50 -18.00
N THR A 95 -6.57 4.73 -17.69
CA THR A 95 -7.78 5.23 -17.04
C THR A 95 -7.63 5.00 -15.55
N VAL A 96 -7.11 6.00 -14.84
CA VAL A 96 -6.89 5.90 -13.40
C VAL A 96 -8.23 6.09 -12.69
N ASN A 97 -8.63 5.14 -11.83
CA ASN A 97 -9.71 5.38 -10.87
C ASN A 97 -9.24 6.45 -9.89
N ALA A 98 -9.57 7.70 -10.21
CA ALA A 98 -9.33 8.81 -9.33
C ALA A 98 -10.27 8.65 -8.14
N TYR A 99 -9.77 8.09 -7.03
CA TYR A 99 -10.36 8.40 -5.73
C TYR A 99 -10.51 9.92 -5.69
N GLU A 100 -11.75 10.40 -5.72
CA GLU A 100 -12.04 11.83 -5.83
C GLU A 100 -11.43 12.54 -4.61
N ARG A 101 -10.20 13.03 -4.77
CA ARG A 101 -9.54 13.82 -3.74
C ARG A 101 -10.26 15.15 -3.70
N ASN A 102 -10.93 15.42 -2.58
CA ASN A 102 -11.68 16.65 -2.40
C ASN A 102 -10.74 17.87 -2.55
N GLN A 103 -10.85 18.57 -3.67
CA GLN A 103 -9.98 19.69 -4.01
C GLN A 103 -10.08 20.81 -2.97
N LYS A 104 -11.24 21.00 -2.33
CA LYS A 104 -11.41 21.95 -1.23
C LYS A 104 -10.62 21.52 0.00
N ALA A 105 -10.60 20.23 0.34
CA ALA A 105 -9.80 19.73 1.46
C ALA A 105 -8.29 19.96 1.22
N ARG A 106 -7.80 19.72 0.00
CA ARG A 106 -6.42 20.07 -0.38
C ARG A 106 -6.15 21.57 -0.20
N GLN A 107 -7.02 22.43 -0.74
CA GLN A 107 -6.87 23.88 -0.65
C GLN A 107 -6.88 24.38 0.80
N LEU A 108 -7.76 23.83 1.65
CA LEU A 108 -7.83 24.17 3.08
C LEU A 108 -6.56 23.74 3.83
N CYS A 109 -6.04 22.55 3.53
CA CYS A 109 -4.78 22.06 4.10
C CYS A 109 -3.63 23.01 3.73
N ILE A 110 -3.46 23.33 2.44
CA ILE A 110 -2.39 24.24 1.97
C ILE A 110 -2.57 25.65 2.54
N LYS A 111 -3.80 26.16 2.62
CA LYS A 111 -4.06 27.48 3.21
C LYS A 111 -3.64 27.55 4.68
N LYS A 112 -3.74 26.44 5.42
CA LYS A 112 -3.34 26.38 6.84
C LYS A 112 -1.85 26.13 7.03
N TYR A 113 -1.27 25.19 6.28
CA TYR A 113 0.08 24.68 6.52
C TYR A 113 1.14 25.21 5.54
N GLY A 114 0.73 25.87 4.46
CA GLY A 114 1.61 26.31 3.38
C GLY A 114 2.06 25.18 2.47
N CYS A 115 3.06 25.48 1.63
CA CYS A 115 3.62 24.56 0.63
C CYS A 115 4.98 23.97 1.05
N LYS A 116 5.30 24.01 2.34
CA LYS A 116 6.54 23.46 2.89
C LYS A 116 6.34 22.02 3.35
N CYS A 117 7.25 21.13 2.96
CA CYS A 117 7.18 19.73 3.34
C CYS A 117 7.28 19.56 4.87
N CYS A 118 6.28 18.95 5.50
CA CYS A 118 6.29 18.79 6.96
C CYS A 118 7.28 17.74 7.46
N VAL A 119 7.87 16.93 6.57
CA VAL A 119 8.87 15.88 6.88
C VAL A 119 10.28 16.46 6.82
N CYS A 120 10.72 16.89 5.63
CA CYS A 120 12.09 17.32 5.39
C CYS A 120 12.28 18.84 5.30
N GLY A 121 11.19 19.61 5.36
CA GLY A 121 11.26 21.07 5.26
C GLY A 121 11.53 21.62 3.85
N PHE A 122 11.58 20.78 2.81
CA PHE A 122 11.76 21.26 1.44
C PHE A 122 10.61 22.15 0.99
N ASP A 123 10.94 23.25 0.31
CA ASP A 123 10.01 24.19 -0.30
C ASP A 123 10.39 24.35 -1.78
N PHE A 124 9.42 24.14 -2.67
CA PHE A 124 9.64 24.17 -4.11
C PHE A 124 9.84 25.58 -4.66
N GLU A 125 9.15 26.57 -4.09
CA GLU A 125 9.28 27.96 -4.51
C GLU A 125 10.62 28.52 -4.05
N GLU A 126 11.06 28.19 -2.84
CA GLU A 126 12.38 28.56 -2.32
C GLU A 126 13.52 27.98 -3.18
N PHE A 127 13.38 26.73 -3.64
CA PHE A 127 14.44 26.03 -4.37
C PHE A 127 14.42 26.28 -5.89
N TYR A 128 13.23 26.28 -6.51
CA TYR A 128 13.07 26.36 -7.97
C TYR A 128 12.54 27.71 -8.46
N GLY A 129 12.19 28.64 -7.57
CA GLY A 129 11.56 29.91 -7.93
C GLY A 129 10.12 29.72 -8.44
N ASP A 130 9.69 30.58 -9.36
CA ASP A 130 8.29 30.70 -9.80
C ASP A 130 7.66 29.39 -10.31
N ILE A 131 8.44 28.47 -10.89
CA ILE A 131 7.92 27.17 -11.35
C ILE A 131 7.48 26.25 -10.19
N GLY A 132 7.96 26.53 -8.97
CA GLY A 132 7.63 25.81 -7.76
C GLY A 132 6.47 26.41 -6.96
N THR A 133 5.96 27.59 -7.34
CA THR A 133 4.90 28.28 -6.60
C THR A 133 3.66 27.41 -6.42
N GLY A 134 3.26 27.19 -5.17
CA GLY A 134 2.09 26.37 -4.85
C GLY A 134 2.26 24.86 -5.07
N TYR A 135 3.44 24.39 -5.46
CA TYR A 135 3.71 22.99 -5.75
C TYR A 135 4.03 22.22 -4.47
N ILE A 136 3.09 21.38 -4.06
CA ILE A 136 3.24 20.43 -2.96
C ILE A 136 2.19 19.32 -3.07
N GLU A 137 2.51 18.13 -2.57
CA GLU A 137 1.56 17.02 -2.45
C GLU A 137 0.91 17.02 -1.07
N VAL A 138 -0.31 16.50 -0.98
CA VAL A 138 -1.03 16.38 0.30
C VAL A 138 -1.25 14.90 0.60
N HIS A 139 -0.75 14.48 1.76
CA HIS A 139 -0.76 13.10 2.23
C HIS A 139 -1.79 12.92 3.35
N HIS A 140 -2.48 11.78 3.34
CA HIS A 140 -3.39 11.39 4.40
C HIS A 140 -2.60 10.71 5.52
N ILE A 141 -2.64 11.27 6.73
CA ILE A 141 -1.97 10.69 7.91
C ILE A 141 -2.61 9.34 8.26
N ARG A 142 -3.93 9.22 8.09
CA ARG A 142 -4.67 7.96 8.27
C ARG A 142 -4.88 7.31 6.91
N PRO A 143 -4.41 6.08 6.70
CA PRO A 143 -4.52 5.44 5.40
C PRO A 143 -5.99 5.13 5.10
N LEU A 144 -6.44 5.56 3.91
CA LEU A 144 -7.83 5.45 3.46
C LEU A 144 -8.33 3.99 3.40
N ASN A 145 -7.41 3.03 3.26
CA ASN A 145 -7.70 1.59 3.23
C ASN A 145 -8.23 1.03 4.56
N GLU A 146 -8.00 1.70 5.69
CA GLU A 146 -8.59 1.34 6.98
C GLU A 146 -10.02 1.86 7.11
N ILE A 147 -10.38 2.87 6.31
CA ILE A 147 -11.68 3.53 6.29
C ILE A 147 -12.52 2.93 5.16
N ASN A 148 -13.02 1.70 5.38
CA ASN A 148 -13.91 0.98 4.45
C ASN A 148 -15.32 1.60 4.28
N LYS A 149 -15.47 2.92 4.44
CA LYS A 149 -16.71 3.69 4.32
C LYS A 149 -16.40 5.11 3.84
N GLU A 150 -17.36 5.74 3.16
CA GLU A 150 -17.34 7.19 2.96
C GLU A 150 -17.10 7.89 4.31
N TYR A 151 -16.08 8.74 4.38
CA TYR A 151 -15.79 9.53 5.57
C TYR A 151 -15.54 10.98 5.17
N VAL A 152 -15.94 11.88 6.06
CA VAL A 152 -15.67 13.30 5.91
C VAL A 152 -14.23 13.54 6.32
N VAL A 153 -13.37 13.85 5.35
CA VAL A 153 -11.97 14.21 5.60
C VAL A 153 -11.91 15.51 6.40
N ASP A 154 -11.15 15.51 7.50
CA ASP A 154 -10.75 16.72 8.19
C ASP A 154 -9.45 17.25 7.56
N PRO A 155 -9.49 18.39 6.83
CA PRO A 155 -8.32 18.93 6.14
C PRO A 155 -7.15 19.29 7.06
N PHE A 156 -7.39 19.37 8.37
CA PHE A 156 -6.42 19.81 9.37
C PHE A 156 -5.91 18.68 10.23
N ASN A 157 -6.69 17.63 10.44
CA ASN A 157 -6.28 16.50 11.28
C ASN A 157 -5.87 15.28 10.44
N ASP A 158 -6.43 15.13 9.24
CA ASP A 158 -6.15 13.96 8.40
C ASP A 158 -5.11 14.24 7.32
N LEU A 159 -4.80 15.51 7.01
CA LEU A 159 -3.96 15.88 5.87
C LEU A 159 -2.69 16.63 6.28
N ARG A 160 -1.57 16.38 5.57
CA ARG A 160 -0.33 17.17 5.69
C ARG A 160 0.32 17.43 4.33
N PRO A 161 0.92 18.63 4.12
CA PRO A 161 1.72 18.89 2.94
C PRO A 161 3.09 18.20 3.02
N ILE A 162 3.46 17.46 1.97
CA ILE A 162 4.75 16.78 1.85
C ILE A 162 5.28 16.86 0.42
N CYS A 163 6.60 16.75 0.24
CA CYS A 163 7.21 16.70 -1.09
C CYS A 163 7.05 15.30 -1.73
N PRO A 164 7.09 15.19 -3.08
CA PRO A 164 6.97 13.93 -3.81
C PRO A 164 7.96 12.84 -3.36
N ASN A 165 9.18 13.25 -2.98
CA ASN A 165 10.21 12.33 -2.51
C ASN A 165 9.83 11.70 -1.17
N CYS A 166 9.38 12.52 -0.20
CA CYS A 166 8.92 12.02 1.09
C CYS A 166 7.64 11.20 0.94
N HIS A 167 6.72 11.62 0.06
CA HIS A 167 5.49 10.90 -0.21
C HIS A 167 5.75 9.49 -0.73
N SER A 168 6.66 9.38 -1.71
CA SER A 168 7.12 8.10 -2.24
C SER A 168 7.70 7.20 -1.15
N MET A 169 8.50 7.74 -0.23
CA MET A 169 9.10 6.95 0.85
C MET A 169 8.08 6.49 1.90
N LEU A 170 7.11 7.33 2.25
CA LEU A 170 6.01 6.96 3.16
C LEU A 170 5.21 5.78 2.60
N HIS A 171 4.84 5.84 1.31
CA HIS A 171 4.12 4.75 0.65
C HIS A 171 4.97 3.50 0.47
N LYS A 172 6.24 3.64 0.04
CA LYS A 172 7.14 2.51 -0.19
C LYS A 172 7.42 1.70 1.08
N ALA A 173 7.62 2.37 2.22
CA ALA A 173 7.92 1.71 3.48
C ALA A 173 6.69 1.42 4.34
N ASN A 174 5.53 2.00 4.00
CA ASN A 174 4.30 1.94 4.77
C ASN A 174 4.51 2.34 6.24
N ILE A 175 5.10 3.52 6.44
CA ILE A 175 5.45 4.09 7.74
C ILE A 175 4.79 5.46 7.96
N THR A 176 4.80 5.96 9.19
CA THR A 176 4.24 7.27 9.53
C THR A 176 5.19 8.43 9.17
N ILE A 177 4.64 9.65 9.18
CA ILE A 177 5.42 10.90 9.02
C ILE A 177 6.51 10.99 10.10
N GLU A 178 6.15 10.63 11.33
CA GLU A 178 7.05 10.63 12.49
C GLU A 178 8.20 9.63 12.31
N ASP A 179 7.90 8.41 11.86
CA ASP A 179 8.92 7.39 11.57
C ASP A 179 9.91 7.88 10.51
N LEU A 180 9.42 8.51 9.45
CA LEU A 180 10.27 9.02 8.37
C LEU A 180 11.15 10.19 8.83
N LYS A 181 10.63 11.07 9.69
CA LYS A 181 11.43 12.14 10.32
C LYS A 181 12.57 11.56 11.15
N ASP A 182 12.29 10.54 11.95
CA ASP A 182 13.29 9.88 12.77
C ASP A 182 14.39 9.24 11.93
N ILE A 183 14.04 8.63 10.79
CA ILE A 183 15.01 8.07 9.84
C ILE A 183 15.94 9.17 9.30
N ILE A 184 15.39 10.31 8.90
CA ILE A 184 16.16 11.45 8.37
C ILE A 184 17.11 12.00 9.44
N ILE A 185 16.60 12.24 10.65
CA ILE A 185 17.40 12.78 11.77
C ILE A 185 18.54 11.83 12.13
N LYS A 186 18.27 10.52 12.28
CA LYS A 186 19.29 9.51 12.59
C LYS A 186 20.37 9.44 11.51
N ARG A 187 20.04 9.67 10.24
CA ARG A 187 21.02 9.72 9.14
C ARG A 187 21.87 10.98 9.19
N HIS A 188 21.27 12.15 9.41
CA HIS A 188 22.01 13.39 9.53
C HIS A 188 23.01 13.36 10.69
N ASN A 189 22.60 12.82 11.84
CA ASN A 189 23.47 12.69 13.01
C ASN A 189 24.58 11.64 12.86
N LYS A 190 24.48 10.72 11.90
CA LYS A 190 25.53 9.75 11.58
C LYS A 190 26.57 10.29 10.61
N ASN A 191 26.25 11.37 9.90
CA ASN A 191 27.07 11.99 8.88
C ASN A 191 27.75 13.29 9.38
N LEU A 192 27.58 13.62 10.66
CA LEU A 192 28.27 14.67 11.41
C LEU A 192 29.26 14.00 12.37
#